data_AF-A0A3R7HIV4-F1
#
_entry.id   AF-A0A3R7HIV4-F1
#
_cell.length_a   1.000
_cell.length_b   1.000
_cell.length_c   1.000
_cell.angle_alpha   90.00
_cell.angle_beta   90.00
_cell.angle_gamma   90.00
#
_symmetry.space_group_name_H-M   'P 1'
#
loop_
_entity.id
_entity.type
_entity.pdbx_description
1 polymer ?
#
loop_
_entity_poly.entity_id
_entity_poly.type
_entity_poly.pdbx_seq_one_letter_code
_entity_poly.pdbx_strand_id
1 'polypeptide(L)'
;MTINYFKINLGSGLDDILTDPWGFFTNKVVRVSSTTSSPVKVRNVLFNIEYHPADIRVGDDVRATVWGDTVTEDMEPVVDGSGVVAEHPATILYHLLSYWFQVPAARIDKQSFRDAKNTLGDVRFAFALSQARAGEEILADLAYQARCWLFMDSGKYKLVVRPTVLTTSVRSIGTTGVTGFIGGTTKLFPLGLKQIYNKVIVKYYHSNKDELDPYKRKVIAQDVDSQTEFGIRTLTIDAWAVRQYEWALNIANHYLAWHLGPRYIWQAETYLGNMDLERGDVVAITDSQWGLSGALGVVVGIQWLPGSAPAGRMYKMRLNVLLYPCDFYWTSNPSDEEPEEGEPETPDNPFDPGDRGIWFGGGWGIGFGRGIA
;
A
#
# COMPACT_ATOMS: atom_id res chain seq x y z
N MET A 1 8.18 -2.47 40.69
CA MET A 1 6.74 -2.76 40.56
C MET A 1 6.07 -1.52 40.00
N THR A 2 5.73 -1.52 38.72
CA THR A 2 5.08 -0.37 38.07
C THR A 2 3.61 -0.71 37.89
N ILE A 3 2.73 0.01 38.59
CA ILE A 3 1.27 -0.20 38.52
C ILE A 3 0.71 0.87 37.60
N ASN A 4 0.17 0.46 36.45
CA ASN A 4 -0.55 1.36 35.56
C ASN A 4 -2.06 1.16 35.74
N TYR A 5 -2.79 2.27 35.93
CA TYR A 5 -4.24 2.26 36.12
C TYR A 5 -4.94 2.58 34.80
N PHE A 6 -5.91 1.76 34.41
CA PHE A 6 -6.79 2.05 33.29
C PHE A 6 -8.25 2.10 33.77
N LYS A 7 -8.92 3.23 33.53
CA LYS A 7 -10.36 3.38 33.74
C LYS A 7 -11.06 3.06 32.42
N ILE A 8 -11.92 2.05 32.43
CA ILE A 8 -12.80 1.74 31.32
C ILE A 8 -14.02 2.67 31.44
N ASN A 9 -14.18 3.59 30.49
CA ASN A 9 -15.43 4.33 30.30
C ASN A 9 -16.14 3.69 29.10
N LEU A 10 -17.25 3.01 29.35
CA LEU A 10 -18.15 2.56 28.30
C LEU A 10 -18.93 3.80 27.82
N GLY A 11 -18.97 4.02 26.51
CA GLY A 11 -19.71 5.15 25.92
C GLY A 11 -21.22 4.99 26.09
N SER A 12 -21.93 6.11 26.17
CA SER A 12 -23.39 6.24 26.39
C SER A 12 -24.27 5.71 25.25
N GLY A 13 -23.74 4.89 24.35
CA GLY A 13 -24.47 4.32 23.20
C GLY A 13 -24.81 2.83 23.38
N LEU A 14 -24.36 2.21 24.47
CA LEU A 14 -24.63 0.81 24.78
C LEU A 14 -25.77 0.63 25.80
N ASP A 15 -26.37 1.72 26.27
CA ASP A 15 -27.38 1.71 27.33
C ASP A 15 -28.73 1.12 26.87
N ASP A 16 -29.04 1.16 25.57
CA ASP A 16 -30.36 0.76 25.05
C ASP A 16 -30.46 -0.68 24.50
N ILE A 17 -29.33 -1.42 24.38
CA ILE A 17 -29.32 -2.78 23.81
C ILE A 17 -28.91 -3.86 24.84
N LEU A 18 -28.48 -3.48 26.05
CA LEU A 18 -27.84 -4.41 26.98
C LEU A 18 -28.66 -4.63 28.27
N THR A 19 -29.72 -5.42 28.17
CA THR A 19 -30.24 -6.13 29.33
C THR A 19 -29.30 -7.30 29.70
N ASP A 20 -28.33 -6.98 30.54
CA ASP A 20 -27.87 -7.82 31.68
C ASP A 20 -27.00 -9.09 31.44
N PRO A 21 -25.91 -9.01 30.64
CA PRO A 21 -24.68 -9.71 31.06
C PRO A 21 -23.40 -8.87 31.03
N TRP A 22 -23.42 -7.66 30.45
CA TRP A 22 -22.23 -6.83 30.26
C TRP A 22 -22.01 -5.77 31.36
N GLY A 23 -22.99 -5.60 32.26
CA GLY A 23 -22.87 -4.75 33.45
C GLY A 23 -21.73 -5.15 34.39
N PHE A 24 -21.19 -6.37 34.23
CA PHE A 24 -19.99 -6.85 34.93
C PHE A 24 -18.79 -5.89 34.80
N PHE A 25 -18.60 -5.27 33.62
CA PHE A 25 -17.45 -4.40 33.36
C PHE A 25 -17.66 -2.95 33.82
N THR A 26 -18.89 -2.56 34.15
CA THR A 26 -19.22 -1.22 34.58
C THR A 26 -18.53 -0.90 35.91
N ASN A 27 -17.77 0.20 35.96
CA ASN A 27 -17.05 0.68 37.15
C ASN A 27 -15.95 -0.26 37.71
N LYS A 28 -15.51 -1.28 36.97
CA LYS A 28 -14.39 -2.14 37.38
C LYS A 28 -13.05 -1.60 36.89
N VAL A 29 -11.98 -1.82 37.67
CA VAL A 29 -10.61 -1.45 37.35
C VAL A 29 -9.81 -2.72 37.04
N VAL A 30 -9.30 -2.82 35.82
CA VAL A 30 -8.42 -3.93 35.42
C VAL A 30 -7.00 -3.63 35.90
N ARG A 31 -6.44 -4.52 36.74
CA ARG A 31 -5.05 -4.44 37.19
C ARG A 31 -4.22 -5.46 36.42
N VAL A 32 -3.22 -4.99 35.68
CA VAL A 32 -2.21 -5.86 35.09
C VAL A 32 -0.98 -5.82 35.99
N SER A 33 -0.62 -6.96 36.58
CA SER A 33 0.59 -7.12 37.40
C SER A 33 1.57 -8.04 36.69
N SER A 34 2.84 -7.65 36.65
CA SER A 34 3.92 -8.50 36.15
C SER A 34 4.69 -9.10 37.31
N THR A 35 5.05 -10.37 37.20
CA THR A 35 6.00 -11.04 38.12
C THR A 35 7.46 -10.80 37.73
N THR A 36 7.71 -10.17 36.57
CA THR A 36 9.06 -9.88 36.11
C THR A 36 9.61 -8.60 36.77
N SER A 37 10.91 -8.56 37.01
CA SER A 37 11.63 -7.39 37.53
C SER A 37 11.76 -6.25 36.49
N SER A 38 11.49 -6.54 35.22
CA SER A 38 11.55 -5.60 34.10
C SER A 38 10.22 -4.87 33.87
N PRO A 39 10.23 -3.58 33.47
CA PRO A 39 9.00 -2.84 33.19
C PRO A 39 8.26 -3.41 31.97
N VAL A 40 7.05 -3.92 32.19
CA VAL A 40 6.18 -4.45 31.12
C VAL A 40 5.31 -3.33 30.56
N LYS A 41 5.36 -3.13 29.24
CA LYS A 41 4.45 -2.22 28.51
C LYS A 41 3.29 -3.02 27.94
N VAL A 42 2.08 -2.78 28.45
CA VAL A 42 0.85 -3.45 28.00
C VAL A 42 0.25 -2.63 26.85
N ARG A 43 0.19 -3.20 25.64
CA ARG A 43 -0.26 -2.49 24.43
C ARG A 43 -1.75 -2.66 24.15
N ASN A 44 -2.27 -3.88 24.29
CA ASN A 44 -3.68 -4.24 24.14
C ASN A 44 -4.05 -5.31 25.17
N VAL A 45 -5.30 -5.32 25.62
CA VAL A 45 -5.87 -6.37 26.48
C VAL A 45 -7.10 -6.89 25.74
N LEU A 46 -7.07 -8.14 25.28
CA LEU A 46 -8.23 -8.80 24.68
C LEU A 46 -8.92 -9.68 25.72
N PHE A 47 -10.24 -9.60 25.76
CA PHE A 47 -11.10 -10.41 26.63
C PHE A 47 -11.74 -11.48 25.75
N ASN A 48 -11.47 -12.75 26.01
CA ASN A 48 -12.25 -13.84 25.43
C ASN A 48 -13.18 -14.37 26.52
N ILE A 49 -14.49 -14.23 26.32
CA ILE A 49 -15.50 -14.60 27.32
C ILE A 49 -16.23 -15.83 26.79
N GLU A 50 -15.90 -17.01 27.33
CA GLU A 50 -16.68 -18.22 27.09
C GLU A 50 -17.85 -18.26 28.07
N TYR A 51 -19.06 -18.17 27.53
CA TYR A 51 -20.29 -18.31 28.30
C TYR A 51 -20.69 -19.78 28.35
N HIS A 52 -20.48 -20.42 29.52
CA HIS A 52 -20.98 -21.77 29.80
C HIS A 52 -22.26 -21.69 30.63
N PRO A 53 -23.46 -21.85 30.02
CA PRO A 53 -24.74 -21.68 30.70
C PRO A 53 -25.03 -22.71 31.80
N ALA A 54 -24.27 -23.80 31.89
CA ALA A 54 -24.51 -24.89 32.84
C ALA A 54 -23.60 -24.87 34.08
N ASP A 55 -22.54 -24.07 34.07
CA ASP A 55 -21.57 -24.00 35.18
C ASP A 55 -21.78 -22.70 35.96
N ILE A 56 -22.65 -22.74 36.98
CA ILE A 56 -22.75 -21.70 38.02
C ILE A 56 -21.54 -21.83 38.96
N ARG A 57 -20.36 -21.64 38.38
CA ARG A 57 -19.16 -21.17 39.09
C ARG A 57 -18.63 -20.05 38.22
N VAL A 58 -18.96 -18.83 38.62
CA VAL A 58 -18.29 -17.63 38.12
C VAL A 58 -16.81 -17.78 38.47
N GLY A 59 -16.03 -18.33 37.55
CA GLY A 59 -14.59 -18.25 37.61
C GLY A 59 -14.22 -16.83 37.22
N ASP A 60 -13.89 -15.99 38.20
CA ASP A 60 -13.45 -14.60 38.05
C ASP A 60 -12.12 -14.42 37.27
N ASP A 61 -11.74 -15.39 36.45
CA ASP A 61 -10.45 -15.46 35.79
C ASP A 61 -10.61 -15.05 34.32
N VAL A 62 -10.72 -13.75 34.09
CA VAL A 62 -10.55 -13.18 32.75
C VAL A 62 -9.07 -13.27 32.40
N ARG A 63 -8.73 -14.21 31.52
CA ARG A 63 -7.37 -14.38 31.00
C ARG A 63 -7.23 -13.63 29.68
N ALA A 64 -6.54 -12.50 29.72
CA ALA A 64 -6.07 -11.82 28.53
C ALA A 64 -4.64 -12.27 28.23
N THR A 65 -4.46 -12.99 27.12
CA THR A 65 -3.11 -13.37 26.69
C THR A 65 -2.51 -12.22 25.89
N VAL A 66 -1.67 -11.42 26.55
CA VAL A 66 -0.90 -10.36 25.89
C VAL A 66 0.34 -11.00 25.29
N TRP A 67 0.36 -11.16 23.97
CA TRP A 67 1.56 -11.56 23.25
C TRP A 67 2.31 -10.31 22.82
N GLY A 68 3.50 -10.14 23.38
CA GLY A 68 4.46 -9.13 22.96
C GLY A 68 5.50 -9.81 22.08
N ASP A 69 5.28 -9.80 20.77
CA ASP A 69 6.29 -10.33 19.86
C ASP A 69 7.45 -9.35 19.77
N THR A 70 8.59 -9.80 20.29
CA THR A 70 9.86 -9.12 20.10
C THR A 70 10.60 -9.71 18.92
N VAL A 71 11.38 -8.90 18.23
CA VAL A 71 12.25 -9.35 17.15
C VAL A 71 13.70 -9.01 17.45
N THR A 72 14.63 -9.75 16.88
CA THR A 72 16.04 -9.35 16.84
C THR A 72 16.20 -8.07 16.00
N GLU A 73 17.37 -7.42 16.08
CA GLU A 73 17.73 -6.36 15.12
C GLU A 73 17.61 -6.84 13.66
N ASP A 74 17.90 -8.12 13.47
CA ASP A 74 17.77 -8.87 12.23
C ASP A 74 16.33 -9.29 11.86
N MET A 75 15.30 -8.75 12.52
CA MET A 75 13.88 -9.05 12.23
C MET A 75 13.44 -10.49 12.45
N GLU A 76 14.23 -11.31 13.16
CA GLU A 76 13.82 -12.67 13.51
C GLU A 76 12.92 -12.65 14.74
N PRO A 77 11.83 -13.43 14.78
CA PRO A 77 10.99 -13.56 15.97
C PRO A 77 11.81 -14.08 17.16
N VAL A 78 11.63 -13.42 18.31
CA VAL A 78 12.30 -13.78 19.57
C VAL A 78 11.24 -14.23 20.58
N VAL A 79 11.31 -15.51 20.96
CA VAL A 79 10.31 -16.18 21.81
C VAL A 79 10.48 -15.84 23.30
N ASP A 80 11.68 -15.47 23.74
CA ASP A 80 12.00 -15.20 25.14
C ASP A 80 11.74 -13.75 25.58
N GLY A 81 11.27 -12.89 24.66
CA GLY A 81 11.00 -11.48 24.94
C GLY A 81 12.24 -10.60 25.06
N SER A 82 13.44 -11.11 24.78
CA SER A 82 14.70 -10.34 24.86
C SER A 82 14.92 -9.38 23.68
N GLY A 83 14.09 -9.47 22.64
CA GLY A 83 14.22 -8.65 21.45
C GLY A 83 13.63 -7.24 21.60
N VAL A 84 13.60 -6.51 20.49
CA VAL A 84 12.97 -5.18 20.38
C VAL A 84 11.53 -5.34 19.91
N VAL A 85 10.62 -4.51 20.42
CA VAL A 85 9.23 -4.49 19.95
C VAL A 85 9.19 -4.18 18.45
N ALA A 86 8.43 -4.97 17.69
CA ALA A 86 8.18 -4.71 16.27
C ALA A 86 7.29 -3.46 16.10
N GLU A 87 7.91 -2.28 16.07
CA GLU A 87 7.23 -1.00 15.85
C GLU A 87 7.48 -0.44 14.45
N HIS A 88 8.59 -0.83 13.82
CA HIS A 88 8.96 -0.34 12.50
C HIS A 88 8.09 -1.00 11.40
N PRO A 89 7.54 -0.24 10.42
CA PRO A 89 6.64 -0.79 9.39
C PRO A 89 7.20 -2.00 8.64
N ALA A 90 8.46 -1.95 8.20
CA ALA A 90 9.11 -3.08 7.53
C ALA A 90 9.18 -4.33 8.43
N THR A 91 9.50 -4.15 9.71
CA THR A 91 9.55 -5.25 10.68
C THR A 91 8.17 -5.82 10.96
N ILE A 92 7.14 -4.96 11.07
CA ILE A 92 5.75 -5.40 11.23
C ILE A 92 5.29 -6.20 10.02
N LEU A 93 5.55 -5.73 8.80
CA LEU A 93 5.17 -6.44 7.58
C LEU A 93 5.89 -7.79 7.46
N TYR A 94 7.18 -7.85 7.79
CA TYR A 94 7.93 -9.11 7.84
C TYR A 94 7.31 -10.07 8.86
N HIS A 95 7.05 -9.60 10.08
CA HIS A 95 6.47 -10.40 11.16
C HIS A 95 5.08 -10.94 10.82
N LEU A 96 4.23 -10.10 10.20
CA LEU A 96 2.91 -10.53 9.72
C LEU A 96 3.06 -11.66 8.69
N LEU A 97 3.95 -11.53 7.71
CA LEU A 97 4.20 -12.56 6.70
C LEU A 97 4.72 -13.86 7.32
N SER A 98 5.75 -13.78 8.18
CA SER A 98 6.42 -14.96 8.73
C SER A 98 5.58 -15.68 9.78
N TYR A 99 4.96 -14.93 10.70
CA TYR A 99 4.31 -15.50 11.89
C TYR A 99 2.82 -15.73 11.67
N TRP A 100 2.10 -14.72 11.16
CA TRP A 100 0.64 -14.77 11.03
C TRP A 100 0.21 -15.47 9.75
N PHE A 101 0.86 -15.18 8.63
CA PHE A 101 0.59 -15.84 7.34
C PHE A 101 1.41 -17.09 7.12
N GLN A 102 2.33 -17.43 8.04
CA GLN A 102 3.18 -18.62 7.97
C GLN A 102 3.92 -18.78 6.63
N VAL A 103 4.28 -17.66 6.00
CA VAL A 103 5.06 -17.67 4.76
C VAL A 103 6.45 -18.21 5.07
N PRO A 104 6.92 -19.28 4.41
CA PRO A 104 8.24 -19.83 4.68
C PRO A 104 9.33 -18.78 4.50
N ALA A 105 10.34 -18.74 5.38
CA ALA A 105 11.40 -17.73 5.30
C ALA A 105 12.12 -17.70 3.94
N ALA A 106 12.24 -18.84 3.26
CA ALA A 106 12.80 -18.93 1.90
C ALA A 106 11.98 -18.18 0.83
N ARG A 107 10.70 -17.89 1.12
CA ARG A 107 9.75 -17.13 0.30
C ARG A 107 9.67 -15.66 0.70
N ILE A 108 10.49 -15.19 1.63
CA ILE A 108 10.56 -13.77 2.02
C ILE A 108 11.97 -13.27 1.73
N ASP A 109 12.09 -12.21 0.93
CA ASP A 109 13.38 -11.57 0.69
C ASP A 109 13.74 -10.67 1.86
N LYS A 110 14.33 -11.26 2.89
CA LYS A 110 14.74 -10.58 4.13
C LYS A 110 15.60 -9.33 3.88
N GLN A 111 16.42 -9.31 2.83
CA GLN A 111 17.29 -8.16 2.55
C GLN A 111 16.46 -6.95 2.13
N SER A 112 15.46 -7.12 1.27
CA SER A 112 14.57 -6.03 0.85
C SER A 112 13.86 -5.36 2.04
N PHE A 113 13.46 -6.13 3.05
CA PHE A 113 12.84 -5.57 4.27
C PHE A 113 13.85 -4.79 5.12
N ARG A 114 15.10 -5.26 5.23
CA ARG A 114 16.18 -4.53 5.90
C ARG A 114 16.50 -3.21 5.20
N ASP A 115 16.60 -3.23 3.87
CA ASP A 115 16.86 -2.04 3.07
C ASP A 115 15.72 -1.02 3.20
N ALA A 116 14.47 -1.49 3.21
CA ALA A 116 13.31 -0.66 3.48
C ALA A 116 13.33 -0.07 4.89
N LYS A 117 13.72 -0.84 5.92
CA LYS A 117 13.90 -0.33 7.29
C LYS A 117 14.93 0.79 7.36
N ASN A 118 16.09 0.59 6.73
CA ASN A 118 17.15 1.59 6.71
C ASN A 118 16.72 2.87 5.98
N THR A 119 15.98 2.73 4.89
CA THR A 119 15.52 3.85 4.06
C THR A 119 14.41 4.67 4.74
N LEU A 120 13.51 4.03 5.48
CA LEU A 120 12.39 4.71 6.14
C LEU A 120 12.82 5.47 7.42
N GLY A 121 13.89 5.03 8.08
CA GLY A 121 14.40 5.67 9.31
C GLY A 121 13.62 5.27 10.57
N ASP A 122 13.52 6.15 11.57
CA ASP A 122 12.79 5.87 12.84
C ASP A 122 11.28 6.10 12.71
N VAL A 123 10.62 5.27 11.89
CA VAL A 123 9.16 5.28 11.75
C VAL A 123 8.55 4.22 12.65
N ARG A 124 7.44 4.57 13.32
CA ARG A 124 6.75 3.66 14.23
C ARG A 124 5.26 3.60 13.97
N PHE A 125 4.76 2.38 13.82
CA PHE A 125 3.34 2.09 13.70
C PHE A 125 2.78 1.60 15.02
N ALA A 126 1.56 2.03 15.31
CA ALA A 126 0.77 1.54 16.43
C ALA A 126 -0.72 1.58 16.09
N PHE A 127 -1.37 0.43 16.22
CA PHE A 127 -2.77 0.26 15.89
C PHE A 127 -3.40 -0.88 16.70
N ALA A 128 -4.73 -0.90 16.67
CA ALA A 128 -5.55 -2.02 17.07
C ALA A 128 -6.55 -2.28 15.94
N LEU A 129 -6.75 -3.53 15.56
CA LEU A 129 -7.78 -3.92 14.61
C LEU A 129 -9.06 -4.22 15.40
N SER A 130 -10.08 -3.39 15.22
CA SER A 130 -11.39 -3.55 15.87
C SER A 130 -12.34 -4.47 15.11
N GLN A 131 -12.06 -4.71 13.82
CA GLN A 131 -12.88 -5.52 12.92
C GLN A 131 -12.02 -6.54 12.21
N ALA A 132 -12.61 -7.68 11.87
CA ALA A 132 -11.98 -8.68 11.03
C ALA A 132 -11.74 -8.09 9.64
N ARG A 133 -10.50 -8.22 9.13
CA ARG A 133 -10.10 -7.79 7.80
C ARG A 133 -9.31 -8.90 7.13
N ALA A 134 -9.36 -8.95 5.79
CA ALA A 134 -8.52 -9.86 5.05
C ALA A 134 -7.04 -9.51 5.28
N GLY A 135 -6.22 -10.55 5.39
CA GLY A 135 -4.80 -10.37 5.71
C GLY A 135 -4.05 -9.59 4.65
N GLU A 136 -4.38 -9.83 3.39
CA GLU A 136 -3.84 -9.17 2.22
C GLU A 136 -4.16 -7.67 2.21
N GLU A 137 -5.36 -7.30 2.65
CA GLU A 137 -5.77 -5.89 2.79
C GLU A 137 -4.97 -5.20 3.88
N ILE A 138 -4.76 -5.86 5.03
CA ILE A 138 -3.93 -5.33 6.11
C ILE A 138 -2.50 -5.09 5.62
N LEU A 139 -1.91 -6.07 4.94
CA LEU A 139 -0.56 -5.95 4.38
C LEU A 139 -0.47 -4.81 3.35
N ALA A 140 -1.44 -4.73 2.44
CA ALA A 140 -1.49 -3.69 1.41
C ALA A 140 -1.62 -2.29 2.03
N ASP A 141 -2.52 -2.11 3.01
CA ASP A 141 -2.73 -0.84 3.71
C ASP A 141 -1.49 -0.42 4.49
N LEU A 142 -0.86 -1.34 5.21
CA LEU A 142 0.35 -1.05 5.98
C LEU A 142 1.51 -0.69 5.06
N ALA A 143 1.69 -1.42 3.95
CA ALA A 143 2.68 -1.06 2.93
C ALA A 143 2.38 0.31 2.32
N TYR A 144 1.11 0.62 2.03
CA TYR A 144 0.69 1.92 1.49
C TYR A 144 0.98 3.07 2.48
N GLN A 145 0.65 2.90 3.76
CA GLN A 145 0.96 3.86 4.84
C GLN A 145 2.46 3.98 5.11
N ALA A 146 3.24 2.95 4.82
CA ALA A 146 4.69 2.96 4.91
C ALA A 146 5.36 3.52 3.65
N ARG A 147 4.59 3.95 2.63
CA ARG A 147 5.09 4.35 1.30
C ARG A 147 5.95 3.26 0.67
N CYS A 148 5.51 2.02 0.74
CA CYS A 148 6.19 0.87 0.18
C CYS A 148 5.33 0.18 -0.89
N TRP A 149 6.00 -0.55 -1.79
CA TRP A 149 5.40 -1.62 -2.57
C TRP A 149 5.72 -2.94 -1.90
N LEU A 150 4.68 -3.70 -1.61
CA LEU A 150 4.79 -5.11 -1.23
C LEU A 150 4.29 -5.93 -2.41
N PHE A 151 5.15 -6.77 -2.96
CA PHE A 151 4.80 -7.65 -4.08
C PHE A 151 5.58 -8.94 -4.00
N MET A 152 5.11 -9.95 -4.72
CA MET A 152 5.82 -11.19 -4.89
C MET A 152 6.56 -11.15 -6.23
N ASP A 153 7.87 -11.38 -6.19
CA ASP A 153 8.72 -11.46 -7.36
C ASP A 153 9.69 -12.64 -7.23
N SER A 154 9.91 -13.35 -8.34
CA SER A 154 10.72 -14.58 -8.37
C SER A 154 10.36 -15.59 -7.27
N GLY A 155 9.07 -15.63 -6.90
CA GLY A 155 8.55 -16.50 -5.84
C GLY A 155 8.91 -16.09 -4.42
N LYS A 156 9.36 -14.84 -4.20
CA LYS A 156 9.63 -14.25 -2.88
C LYS A 156 8.87 -12.95 -2.68
N TYR A 157 8.40 -12.69 -1.46
CA TYR A 157 7.88 -11.38 -1.07
C TYR A 157 9.02 -10.39 -0.92
N LYS A 158 8.91 -9.26 -1.61
CA LYS A 158 9.84 -8.12 -1.55
C LYS A 158 9.13 -6.87 -1.06
N LEU A 159 9.83 -6.08 -0.27
CA LEU A 159 9.38 -4.77 0.20
C LEU A 159 10.30 -3.69 -0.36
N VAL A 160 9.76 -2.79 -1.19
CA VAL A 160 10.52 -1.71 -1.82
C VAL A 160 9.92 -0.37 -1.43
N VAL A 161 10.73 0.56 -0.95
CA VAL A 161 10.28 1.91 -0.60
C VAL A 161 10.00 2.70 -1.87
N ARG A 162 8.87 3.40 -1.92
CA ARG A 162 8.50 4.27 -3.03
C ARG A 162 9.35 5.54 -2.94
N PRO A 163 10.23 5.81 -3.92
CA PRO A 163 11.00 7.04 -3.93
C PRO A 163 10.06 8.24 -4.06
N THR A 164 10.33 9.33 -3.33
CA THR A 164 9.52 10.56 -3.48
C THR A 164 9.93 11.32 -4.73
N VAL A 165 11.22 11.29 -5.06
CA VAL A 165 11.82 11.87 -6.26
C VAL A 165 12.68 10.79 -6.91
N LEU A 166 12.62 10.66 -8.24
CA LEU A 166 13.50 9.77 -8.98
C LEU A 166 14.81 10.50 -9.28
N THR A 167 15.94 9.99 -8.78
CA THR A 167 17.26 10.62 -8.98
C THR A 167 18.27 9.71 -9.66
N THR A 168 18.19 8.41 -9.41
CA THR A 168 19.16 7.44 -9.94
C THR A 168 18.42 6.33 -10.66
N SER A 169 18.74 6.12 -11.94
CA SER A 169 18.26 4.97 -12.70
C SER A 169 19.18 3.77 -12.47
N VAL A 170 18.61 2.61 -12.21
CA VAL A 170 19.31 1.32 -12.21
C VAL A 170 19.74 0.97 -13.64
N ARG A 171 19.00 1.45 -14.65
CA ARG A 171 19.26 1.15 -16.05
C ARG A 171 18.77 2.24 -17.01
N SER A 172 19.50 2.42 -18.11
CA SER A 172 19.03 3.19 -19.26
C SER A 172 18.49 2.27 -20.34
N ILE A 173 17.29 2.54 -20.81
CA ILE A 173 16.59 1.82 -21.89
C ILE A 173 16.49 2.77 -23.08
N GLY A 174 17.05 2.37 -24.23
CA GLY A 174 17.12 3.19 -25.43
C GLY A 174 16.74 2.44 -26.71
N THR A 175 16.83 3.13 -27.84
CA THR A 175 16.57 2.56 -29.19
C THR A 175 17.68 1.65 -29.70
N THR A 176 18.89 1.72 -29.13
CA THR A 176 20.08 1.00 -29.63
C THR A 176 20.75 0.20 -28.52
N GLY A 177 21.34 -0.95 -28.90
CA GLY A 177 22.11 -1.82 -27.99
C GLY A 177 21.36 -3.05 -27.45
N VAL A 178 22.07 -3.88 -26.69
CA VAL A 178 21.56 -5.16 -26.12
C VAL A 178 20.46 -4.93 -25.08
N THR A 179 20.44 -3.76 -24.44
CA THR A 179 19.42 -3.30 -23.49
C THR A 179 18.32 -2.48 -24.16
N GLY A 180 18.32 -2.42 -25.49
CA GLY A 180 17.35 -1.66 -26.26
C GLY A 180 15.96 -2.27 -26.28
N PHE A 181 14.96 -1.45 -26.57
CA PHE A 181 13.62 -1.94 -26.88
C PHE A 181 13.50 -2.30 -28.38
N ILE A 182 12.50 -3.11 -28.68
CA ILE A 182 12.17 -3.52 -30.05
C ILE A 182 11.48 -2.33 -30.72
N GLY A 183 12.11 -1.76 -31.74
CA GLY A 183 11.56 -0.61 -32.47
C GLY A 183 10.12 -0.84 -32.94
N GLY A 184 9.30 0.21 -32.87
CA GLY A 184 7.88 0.18 -33.27
C GLY A 184 6.94 -0.54 -32.30
N THR A 185 7.43 -1.00 -31.14
CA THR A 185 6.57 -1.61 -30.09
C THR A 185 6.21 -0.65 -28.97
N THR A 186 6.68 0.60 -29.05
CA THR A 186 6.49 1.58 -27.97
C THR A 186 5.11 2.20 -28.03
N LYS A 187 4.48 2.34 -26.87
CA LYS A 187 3.19 3.00 -26.68
C LYS A 187 3.28 3.93 -25.48
N LEU A 188 2.63 5.08 -25.58
CA LEU A 188 2.52 6.03 -24.49
C LEU A 188 1.06 6.20 -24.13
N PHE A 189 0.70 5.86 -22.88
CA PHE A 189 -0.66 5.94 -22.39
C PHE A 189 -0.79 7.08 -21.38
N PRO A 190 -1.60 8.12 -21.64
CA PRO A 190 -1.90 9.12 -20.62
C PRO A 190 -2.73 8.49 -19.50
N LEU A 191 -2.36 8.77 -18.26
CA LEU A 191 -3.23 8.52 -17.11
C LEU A 191 -4.28 9.63 -17.07
N GLY A 192 -5.56 9.24 -17.06
CA GLY A 192 -6.66 10.19 -17.06
C GLY A 192 -6.67 11.10 -15.81
N LEU A 193 -7.35 12.24 -15.92
CA LEU A 193 -7.45 13.27 -14.87
C LEU A 193 -7.94 12.75 -13.50
N LYS A 194 -8.59 11.58 -13.47
CA LYS A 194 -9.01 10.92 -12.22
C LYS A 194 -7.83 10.47 -11.34
N GLN A 195 -6.62 10.38 -11.89
CA GLN A 195 -5.40 9.99 -11.18
C GLN A 195 -4.60 11.19 -10.65
N ILE A 196 -5.07 12.42 -10.91
CA ILE A 196 -4.47 13.67 -10.41
C ILE A 196 -5.09 13.98 -9.05
N TYR A 197 -4.23 14.22 -8.06
CA TYR A 197 -4.59 14.64 -6.71
C TYR A 197 -3.69 15.81 -6.29
N ASN A 198 -4.26 17.01 -6.25
CA ASN A 198 -3.58 18.25 -5.86
C ASN A 198 -3.96 18.72 -4.45
N LYS A 199 -4.68 17.87 -3.72
CA LYS A 199 -4.94 17.97 -2.28
C LYS A 199 -4.94 16.58 -1.67
N VAL A 200 -4.06 16.33 -0.70
CA VAL A 200 -3.97 15.06 0.01
C VAL A 200 -4.26 15.30 1.48
N ILE A 201 -5.25 14.58 2.01
CA ILE A 201 -5.64 14.61 3.41
C ILE A 201 -5.26 13.27 4.03
N VAL A 202 -4.36 13.29 5.02
CA VAL A 202 -4.00 12.10 5.78
C VAL A 202 -4.65 12.18 7.16
N LYS A 203 -5.61 11.30 7.42
CA LYS A 203 -6.21 11.12 8.75
C LYS A 203 -5.38 10.12 9.53
N TYR A 204 -4.98 10.46 10.76
CA TYR A 204 -4.09 9.62 11.56
C TYR A 204 -4.46 9.70 13.05
N TYR A 205 -3.80 8.89 13.88
CA TYR A 205 -4.15 8.74 15.29
C TYR A 205 -5.57 8.15 15.46
N HIS A 206 -5.75 6.92 14.98
CA HIS A 206 -6.99 6.16 15.13
C HIS A 206 -7.30 5.87 16.60
N SER A 207 -8.51 6.19 17.03
CA SER A 207 -9.03 6.07 18.38
C SER A 207 -10.42 5.47 18.33
N ASN A 208 -10.60 4.31 18.95
CA ASN A 208 -11.88 3.58 18.98
C ASN A 208 -12.91 4.23 19.94
N LYS A 209 -12.82 5.54 20.16
CA LYS A 209 -13.67 6.27 21.11
C LYS A 209 -14.78 7.07 20.44
N ASP A 210 -14.57 7.49 19.19
CA ASP A 210 -15.53 8.28 18.43
C ASP A 210 -16.03 7.45 17.25
N GLU A 211 -17.35 7.21 17.20
CA GLU A 211 -17.98 6.41 16.13
C GLU A 211 -18.12 7.19 14.82
N LEU A 212 -18.14 8.53 14.87
CA LEU A 212 -18.36 9.39 13.69
C LEU A 212 -17.07 9.73 12.92
N ASP A 213 -15.96 9.95 13.63
CA ASP A 213 -14.63 10.09 13.03
C ASP A 213 -13.61 9.40 13.95
N PRO A 214 -13.14 8.19 13.58
CA PRO A 214 -12.23 7.46 14.44
C PRO A 214 -10.84 8.11 14.49
N TYR A 215 -10.56 9.15 13.71
CA TYR A 215 -9.26 9.81 13.67
C TYR A 215 -9.25 11.10 14.48
N LYS A 216 -8.31 11.18 15.45
CA LYS A 216 -8.17 12.40 16.26
C LYS A 216 -7.51 13.55 15.53
N ARG A 217 -6.76 13.28 14.46
CA ARG A 217 -5.92 14.28 13.80
C ARG A 217 -5.90 14.06 12.29
N LYS A 218 -5.67 15.15 11.56
CA LYS A 218 -5.45 15.13 10.12
C LYS A 218 -4.33 16.08 9.72
N VAL A 219 -3.65 15.75 8.63
CA VAL A 219 -2.70 16.62 7.94
C VAL A 219 -3.19 16.84 6.52
N ILE A 220 -2.97 18.04 5.98
CA ILE A 220 -3.37 18.41 4.62
C ILE A 220 -2.11 18.91 3.90
N ALA A 221 -1.79 18.29 2.77
CA ALA A 221 -0.83 18.79 1.80
C ALA A 221 -1.60 19.20 0.54
N GLN A 222 -1.26 20.34 -0.04
CA GLN A 222 -1.96 20.87 -1.21
C GLN A 222 -1.05 21.74 -2.06
N ASP A 223 -1.37 21.83 -3.34
CA ASP A 223 -0.67 22.67 -4.31
C ASP A 223 -1.67 23.59 -5.02
N VAL A 224 -1.45 24.90 -4.93
CA VAL A 224 -2.41 25.91 -5.40
C VAL A 224 -2.34 26.08 -6.92
N ASP A 225 -1.17 25.93 -7.51
CA ASP A 225 -0.97 26.13 -8.95
C ASP A 225 -1.65 25.00 -9.74
N SER A 226 -1.44 23.73 -9.34
CA SER A 226 -2.15 22.58 -9.90
C SER A 226 -3.67 22.62 -9.64
N GLN A 227 -4.13 23.22 -8.53
CA GLN A 227 -5.56 23.43 -8.30
C GLN A 227 -6.17 24.45 -9.26
N THR A 228 -5.42 25.49 -9.59
CA THR A 228 -5.83 26.48 -10.59
C THR A 228 -5.95 25.83 -11.97
N GLU A 229 -5.02 24.94 -12.32
CA GLU A 229 -4.97 24.29 -13.64
C GLU A 229 -5.99 23.14 -13.78
N PHE A 230 -6.08 22.23 -12.81
CA PHE A 230 -6.84 20.98 -12.94
C PHE A 230 -8.11 20.91 -12.07
N GLY A 231 -8.42 21.99 -11.35
CA GLY A 231 -9.48 22.04 -10.32
C GLY A 231 -9.11 21.26 -9.05
N ILE A 232 -9.87 21.44 -7.98
CA ILE A 232 -9.57 20.79 -6.69
C ILE A 232 -9.86 19.28 -6.77
N ARG A 233 -8.83 18.46 -6.59
CA ARG A 233 -8.90 16.99 -6.61
C ARG A 233 -8.30 16.42 -5.34
N THR A 234 -9.15 15.84 -4.51
CA THR A 234 -8.78 15.41 -3.15
C THR A 234 -8.57 13.90 -3.06
N LEU A 235 -7.41 13.49 -2.54
CA LEU A 235 -7.15 12.13 -2.06
C LEU A 235 -7.24 12.13 -0.52
N THR A 236 -8.04 11.23 0.04
CA THR A 236 -8.08 11.01 1.49
C THR A 236 -7.42 9.67 1.81
N ILE A 237 -6.46 9.69 2.73
CA ILE A 237 -5.72 8.52 3.19
C ILE A 237 -6.02 8.31 4.67
N ASP A 238 -6.52 7.12 4.96
CA ASP A 238 -6.87 6.66 6.29
C ASP A 238 -5.67 5.91 6.90
N ALA A 239 -4.79 6.66 7.56
CA ALA A 239 -3.52 6.17 8.11
C ALA A 239 -3.68 5.66 9.54
N TRP A 240 -4.45 4.57 9.70
CA TRP A 240 -4.82 3.99 10.99
C TRP A 240 -3.65 3.47 11.83
N ALA A 241 -2.54 3.10 11.19
CA ALA A 241 -1.31 2.65 11.85
C ALA A 241 -0.40 3.81 12.30
N VAL A 242 -0.63 5.02 11.79
CA VAL A 242 0.25 6.17 12.01
C VAL A 242 -0.18 6.95 13.26
N ARG A 243 0.82 7.29 14.09
CA ARG A 243 0.63 8.09 15.32
C ARG A 243 1.40 9.41 15.33
N GLN A 244 2.51 9.46 14.61
CA GLN A 244 3.41 10.62 14.57
C GLN A 244 2.95 11.62 13.50
N TYR A 245 3.00 12.91 13.83
CA TYR A 245 2.60 13.98 12.91
C TYR A 245 3.55 14.08 11.71
N GLU A 246 4.85 13.96 11.99
CA GLU A 246 5.94 14.05 11.03
C GLU A 246 5.78 12.99 9.93
N TRP A 247 5.41 11.76 10.31
CA TRP A 247 5.15 10.69 9.36
C TRP A 247 3.87 10.91 8.56
N ALA A 248 2.78 11.38 9.20
CA ALA A 248 1.54 11.71 8.49
C ALA A 248 1.74 12.82 7.44
N LEU A 249 2.51 13.86 7.78
CA LEU A 249 2.89 14.92 6.85
C LEU A 249 3.77 14.38 5.71
N ASN A 250 4.73 13.50 6.03
CA ASN A 250 5.58 12.88 5.04
C ASN A 250 4.78 12.02 4.03
N ILE A 251 3.78 11.27 4.49
CA ILE A 251 2.82 10.55 3.62
C ILE A 251 2.08 11.54 2.72
N ALA A 252 1.52 12.61 3.29
CA ALA A 252 0.73 13.59 2.55
C ALA A 252 1.55 14.22 1.42
N ASN A 253 2.76 14.68 1.74
CA ASN A 253 3.68 15.29 0.76
C ASN A 253 4.15 14.30 -0.30
N HIS A 254 4.41 13.04 0.08
CA HIS A 254 4.81 12.01 -0.87
C HIS A 254 3.72 11.75 -1.92
N TYR A 255 2.48 11.50 -1.49
CA TYR A 255 1.39 11.23 -2.42
C TYR A 255 0.99 12.47 -3.22
N LEU A 256 1.10 13.68 -2.63
CA LEU A 256 0.92 14.92 -3.39
C LEU A 256 1.94 14.99 -4.53
N ALA A 257 3.24 14.83 -4.25
CA ALA A 257 4.29 14.88 -5.26
C ALA A 257 4.10 13.83 -6.38
N TRP A 258 3.59 12.63 -6.04
CA TRP A 258 3.35 11.57 -7.01
C TRP A 258 2.15 11.79 -7.93
N HIS A 259 1.18 12.58 -7.50
CA HIS A 259 -0.12 12.74 -8.15
C HIS A 259 -0.47 14.18 -8.52
N LEU A 260 0.47 15.11 -8.34
CA LEU A 260 0.25 16.53 -8.53
C LEU A 260 -0.18 16.91 -9.96
N GLY A 261 0.28 16.15 -10.96
CA GLY A 261 0.06 16.45 -12.37
C GLY A 261 -0.23 15.20 -13.20
N PRO A 262 -0.53 15.41 -14.50
CA PRO A 262 -0.76 14.32 -15.44
C PRO A 262 0.50 13.46 -15.59
N ARG A 263 0.29 12.17 -15.82
CA ARG A 263 1.37 11.18 -15.93
C ARG A 263 1.10 10.22 -17.06
N TYR A 264 2.16 9.56 -17.51
CA TYR A 264 2.09 8.65 -18.64
C TYR A 264 2.70 7.30 -18.27
N ILE A 265 2.13 6.24 -18.83
CA ILE A 265 2.76 4.91 -18.85
C ILE A 265 3.40 4.74 -20.21
N TRP A 266 4.73 4.65 -20.22
CA TRP A 266 5.48 4.20 -21.37
C TRP A 266 5.54 2.67 -21.36
N GLN A 267 5.12 2.07 -22.46
CA GLN A 267 5.13 0.63 -22.65
C GLN A 267 6.03 0.29 -23.82
N ALA A 268 6.90 -0.70 -23.67
CA ALA A 268 7.74 -1.18 -24.75
C ALA A 268 8.00 -2.68 -24.61
N GLU A 269 8.22 -3.34 -25.74
CA GLU A 269 8.74 -4.71 -25.75
C GLU A 269 10.27 -4.67 -25.84
N THR A 270 10.95 -5.49 -25.04
CA THR A 270 12.40 -5.63 -25.06
C THR A 270 12.80 -7.10 -25.03
N TYR A 271 14.02 -7.37 -25.48
CA TYR A 271 14.61 -8.71 -25.44
C TYR A 271 15.15 -9.03 -24.04
N LEU A 272 15.74 -10.21 -23.89
CA LEU A 272 16.24 -10.73 -22.60
C LEU A 272 17.32 -9.87 -21.95
N GLY A 273 17.89 -8.88 -22.64
CA GLY A 273 18.91 -7.98 -22.07
C GLY A 273 18.44 -7.23 -20.82
N ASN A 274 17.13 -7.03 -20.65
CA ASN A 274 16.52 -6.33 -19.52
C ASN A 274 15.80 -7.27 -18.53
N MET A 275 16.15 -8.56 -18.55
CA MET A 275 15.44 -9.58 -17.75
C MET A 275 15.61 -9.44 -16.24
N ASP A 276 16.62 -8.67 -15.83
CA ASP A 276 16.95 -8.37 -14.44
C ASP A 276 16.18 -7.16 -13.90
N LEU A 277 15.43 -6.44 -14.74
CA LEU A 277 14.54 -5.39 -14.25
C LEU A 277 13.39 -6.02 -13.46
N GLU A 278 13.08 -5.38 -12.35
CA GLU A 278 12.02 -5.79 -11.43
C GLU A 278 11.01 -4.65 -11.24
N ARG A 279 9.84 -4.99 -10.69
CA ARG A 279 8.85 -3.98 -10.31
C ARG A 279 9.44 -3.08 -9.23
N GLY A 280 9.32 -1.77 -9.39
CA GLY A 280 9.86 -0.77 -8.47
C GLY A 280 11.22 -0.22 -8.87
N ASP A 281 11.90 -0.83 -9.85
CA ASP A 281 13.15 -0.29 -10.39
C ASP A 281 12.92 1.05 -11.10
N VAL A 282 13.89 1.94 -10.93
CA VAL A 282 13.94 3.22 -11.62
C VAL A 282 14.75 3.05 -12.90
N VAL A 283 14.17 3.44 -14.04
CA VAL A 283 14.82 3.35 -15.36
C VAL A 283 14.83 4.72 -16.03
N ALA A 284 15.88 5.00 -16.79
CA ALA A 284 15.97 6.14 -17.68
C ALA A 284 15.56 5.71 -19.10
N ILE A 285 14.62 6.41 -19.71
CA ILE A 285 14.06 6.06 -21.02
C ILE A 285 14.49 7.10 -22.05
N THR A 286 15.08 6.62 -23.14
CA THR A 286 15.39 7.41 -24.32
C THR A 286 14.65 6.83 -25.53
N ASP A 287 13.61 7.51 -25.96
CA ASP A 287 12.73 7.09 -27.05
C ASP A 287 12.39 8.28 -27.94
N SER A 288 13.03 8.34 -29.11
CA SER A 288 12.88 9.42 -30.07
C SER A 288 11.47 9.52 -30.65
N GLN A 289 10.69 8.42 -30.66
CA GLN A 289 9.32 8.45 -31.18
C GLN A 289 8.41 9.34 -30.31
N TRP A 290 8.66 9.38 -29.01
CA TRP A 290 7.86 10.12 -28.04
C TRP A 290 8.61 11.33 -27.45
N GLY A 291 9.75 11.70 -28.03
CA GLY A 291 10.58 12.81 -27.54
C GLY A 291 11.18 12.59 -26.15
N LEU A 292 11.32 11.32 -25.72
CA LEU A 292 11.90 10.98 -24.42
C LEU A 292 13.42 11.00 -24.52
N SER A 293 14.09 11.79 -23.69
CA SER A 293 15.56 11.84 -23.60
C SER A 293 16.00 11.70 -22.15
N GLY A 294 16.35 10.48 -21.74
CA GLY A 294 16.73 10.18 -20.35
C GLY A 294 15.58 10.38 -19.35
N ALA A 295 14.33 10.27 -19.80
CA ALA A 295 13.15 10.45 -18.96
C ALA A 295 13.09 9.36 -17.88
N LEU A 296 13.06 9.75 -16.60
CA LEU A 296 13.02 8.79 -15.51
C LEU A 296 11.60 8.25 -15.31
N GLY A 297 11.51 6.96 -15.02
CA GLY A 297 10.25 6.32 -14.67
C GLY A 297 10.47 5.09 -13.79
N VAL A 298 9.39 4.61 -13.18
CA VAL A 298 9.41 3.40 -12.36
C VAL A 298 8.73 2.26 -13.09
N VAL A 299 9.37 1.09 -13.10
CA VAL A 299 8.76 -0.13 -13.62
C VAL A 299 7.57 -0.53 -12.75
N VAL A 300 6.37 -0.43 -13.29
CA VAL A 300 5.12 -0.77 -12.58
C VAL A 300 4.60 -2.16 -12.93
N GLY A 301 5.03 -2.71 -14.06
CA GLY A 301 4.64 -4.05 -14.48
C GLY A 301 5.56 -4.62 -15.55
N ILE A 302 5.75 -5.93 -15.47
CA ILE A 302 6.55 -6.72 -16.42
C ILE A 302 5.68 -7.89 -16.86
N GLN A 303 5.58 -8.10 -18.17
CA GLN A 303 4.86 -9.23 -18.73
C GLN A 303 5.79 -10.04 -19.62
N TRP A 304 5.94 -11.33 -19.30
CA TRP A 304 6.69 -12.27 -20.11
C TRP A 304 5.85 -12.71 -21.31
N LEU A 305 6.41 -12.53 -22.52
CA LEU A 305 5.78 -12.93 -23.76
C LEU A 305 6.55 -14.14 -24.32
N PRO A 306 5.96 -15.35 -24.29
CA PRO A 306 6.64 -16.54 -24.75
C PRO A 306 6.94 -16.44 -26.25
N GLY A 307 8.14 -16.86 -26.62
CA GLY A 307 8.53 -17.04 -28.01
C GLY A 307 7.81 -18.23 -28.65
N SER A 308 7.91 -18.33 -29.97
CA SER A 308 7.44 -19.47 -30.74
C SER A 308 8.43 -19.73 -31.87
N ALA A 309 9.20 -20.82 -31.76
CA ALA A 309 10.18 -21.23 -32.77
C ALA A 309 9.54 -21.49 -34.16
N PRO A 310 8.37 -22.16 -34.27
CA PRO A 310 7.69 -22.31 -35.57
C PRO A 310 7.29 -20.99 -36.21
N ALA A 311 7.03 -19.95 -35.39
CA ALA A 311 6.67 -18.63 -35.85
C ALA A 311 7.86 -17.65 -35.93
N GLY A 312 9.10 -18.13 -35.73
CA GLY A 312 10.30 -17.29 -35.70
C GLY A 312 10.30 -16.21 -34.62
N ARG A 313 9.46 -16.34 -33.58
CA ARG A 313 9.31 -15.35 -32.51
C ARG A 313 10.22 -15.69 -31.34
N MET A 314 11.15 -14.80 -31.01
CA MET A 314 11.96 -14.90 -29.80
C MET A 314 11.14 -14.58 -28.55
N TYR A 315 11.61 -15.04 -27.39
CA TYR A 315 11.08 -14.59 -26.10
C TYR A 315 11.30 -13.09 -25.93
N LYS A 316 10.28 -12.42 -25.42
CA LYS A 316 10.30 -10.98 -25.16
C LYS A 316 9.72 -10.72 -23.79
N MET A 317 10.01 -9.54 -23.24
CA MET A 317 9.25 -9.00 -22.14
C MET A 317 8.60 -7.69 -22.57
N ARG A 318 7.42 -7.40 -22.04
CA ARG A 318 6.78 -6.11 -22.13
C ARG A 318 6.96 -5.40 -20.80
N LEU A 319 7.59 -4.22 -20.87
CA LEU A 319 7.81 -3.35 -19.72
C LEU A 319 6.73 -2.27 -19.72
N ASN A 320 6.14 -2.04 -18.56
CA ASN A 320 5.28 -0.89 -18.30
C ASN A 320 6.00 0.01 -17.29
N VAL A 321 6.37 1.20 -17.73
CA VAL A 321 7.10 2.18 -16.93
C VAL A 321 6.19 3.39 -16.71
N LEU A 322 5.89 3.67 -15.45
CA LEU A 322 5.21 4.90 -15.07
C LEU A 322 6.23 6.02 -15.04
N LEU A 323 6.13 6.95 -15.99
CA LEU A 323 7.04 8.09 -16.07
C LEU A 323 6.86 8.97 -14.84
N TYR A 324 7.96 9.49 -14.31
CA TYR A 324 7.91 10.58 -13.33
C TYR A 324 7.16 11.77 -13.95
N PRO A 325 6.52 12.66 -13.17
CA PRO A 325 6.02 13.91 -13.74
C PRO A 325 7.17 14.58 -14.49
N CYS A 326 7.05 14.60 -15.81
CA CYS A 326 7.96 15.31 -16.67
C CYS A 326 7.25 16.62 -16.97
N ASP A 327 8.00 17.70 -17.12
CA ASP A 327 7.53 18.92 -17.76
C ASP A 327 7.34 18.63 -19.26
N PHE A 328 6.39 17.76 -19.61
CA PHE A 328 5.94 17.59 -20.98
C PHE A 328 5.00 18.75 -21.29
N TYR A 329 5.59 19.88 -21.65
CA TYR A 329 4.88 20.83 -22.48
C TYR A 329 4.75 20.21 -23.87
N TRP A 330 3.58 19.69 -24.19
CA TRP A 330 3.22 19.42 -25.57
C TRP A 330 3.09 20.79 -26.25
N THR A 331 4.15 21.27 -26.90
CA THR A 331 4.10 22.53 -27.66
C THR A 331 3.48 22.37 -29.04
N SER A 332 2.76 21.28 -29.29
CA SER A 332 1.98 21.10 -30.50
C SER A 332 0.93 20.04 -30.25
N ASN A 333 -0.35 20.43 -30.25
CA ASN A 333 -1.44 19.54 -30.63
C ASN A 333 -1.13 19.01 -32.04
N PRO A 334 -0.86 17.71 -32.26
CA PRO A 334 -0.78 17.11 -33.58
C PRO A 334 -2.19 16.87 -34.17
N SER A 335 -3.21 17.58 -33.68
CA SER A 335 -4.62 17.38 -34.07
C SER A 335 -5.39 18.68 -34.28
N ASP A 336 -4.72 19.84 -34.40
CA ASP A 336 -5.37 21.09 -34.83
C ASP A 336 -5.39 21.24 -36.38
N GLU A 337 -5.10 20.16 -37.12
CA GLU A 337 -5.64 20.02 -38.48
C GLU A 337 -7.05 19.44 -38.33
N GLU A 338 -8.03 20.34 -38.24
CA GLU A 338 -9.44 19.99 -38.43
C GLU A 338 -9.57 19.25 -39.77
N PRO A 339 -10.00 17.97 -39.78
CA PRO A 339 -10.43 17.37 -41.03
C PRO A 339 -11.72 18.09 -41.45
N GLU A 340 -11.72 18.67 -42.66
CA GLU A 340 -12.91 19.27 -43.28
C GLU A 340 -14.12 18.33 -43.11
N GLU A 341 -15.20 18.89 -42.56
CA GLU A 341 -16.49 18.24 -42.35
C GLU A 341 -17.01 17.63 -43.66
N GLY A 342 -16.84 16.33 -43.81
CA GLY A 342 -17.68 15.50 -44.66
C GLY A 342 -18.51 14.61 -43.75
N GLU A 343 -19.79 14.93 -43.54
CA GLU A 343 -20.73 14.06 -42.83
C GLU A 343 -20.74 12.66 -43.47
N PRO A 344 -20.71 11.60 -42.65
CA PRO A 344 -21.36 10.36 -43.01
C PRO A 344 -22.45 10.00 -42.00
N GLU A 345 -23.58 9.61 -42.56
CA GLU A 345 -24.77 9.11 -41.89
C GLU A 345 -24.46 8.00 -40.86
N THR A 346 -25.20 8.06 -39.75
CA THR A 346 -25.17 7.17 -38.57
C THR A 346 -25.36 5.69 -38.87
N PRO A 347 -24.90 4.80 -37.97
CA PRO A 347 -25.88 3.87 -37.40
C PRO A 347 -25.76 3.62 -35.89
N ASP A 348 -26.94 3.48 -35.29
CA ASP A 348 -27.33 2.96 -33.99
C ASP A 348 -26.24 2.39 -33.07
N ASN A 349 -26.13 2.99 -31.88
CA ASN A 349 -25.33 2.51 -30.75
C ASN A 349 -26.15 1.48 -29.93
N PRO A 350 -25.80 0.18 -29.93
CA PRO A 350 -26.53 -0.83 -29.18
C PRO A 350 -26.13 -0.92 -27.70
N PHE A 351 -25.38 0.05 -27.16
CA PHE A 351 -24.87 0.03 -25.78
C PHE A 351 -25.17 1.32 -25.00
N ASP A 352 -26.39 1.83 -25.11
CA ASP A 352 -26.97 2.63 -24.01
C ASP A 352 -27.71 1.71 -23.04
N PRO A 353 -27.18 1.55 -21.82
CA PRO A 353 -28.07 1.53 -20.68
C PRO A 353 -27.57 2.47 -19.59
N GLY A 354 -28.27 3.59 -19.45
CA GLY A 354 -28.33 4.37 -18.23
C GLY A 354 -28.66 3.52 -16.99
N ASP A 355 -28.09 3.98 -15.87
CA ASP A 355 -28.44 3.68 -14.48
C ASP A 355 -28.48 2.21 -14.00
N ARG A 356 -27.37 1.82 -13.34
CA ARG A 356 -27.37 1.36 -11.93
C ARG A 356 -25.94 1.26 -11.43
N GLY A 357 -25.61 2.06 -10.43
CA GLY A 357 -24.33 2.01 -9.74
C GLY A 357 -24.11 0.71 -8.97
N ILE A 358 -22.86 0.25 -8.93
CA ILE A 358 -22.22 -0.49 -7.84
C ILE A 358 -20.73 -0.16 -7.92
N TRP A 359 -20.21 0.36 -6.82
CA TRP A 359 -18.80 0.65 -6.56
C TRP A 359 -18.02 -0.65 -6.34
N PHE A 360 -16.91 -0.85 -7.06
CA PHE A 360 -15.79 -1.66 -6.57
C PHE A 360 -14.46 -1.03 -6.97
N GLY A 361 -13.63 -0.76 -5.96
CA GLY A 361 -12.26 -0.30 -6.11
C GLY A 361 -11.40 -1.37 -6.79
N GLY A 362 -10.57 -0.92 -7.74
CA GLY A 362 -9.68 -1.79 -8.51
C GLY A 362 -8.56 -2.38 -7.66
N GLY A 363 -8.82 -3.54 -7.07
CA GLY A 363 -7.81 -4.52 -6.71
C GLY A 363 -7.46 -5.35 -7.93
N TRP A 364 -6.22 -5.26 -8.42
CA TRP A 364 -5.71 -6.18 -9.43
C TRP A 364 -5.39 -7.52 -8.76
N GLY A 365 -6.40 -8.38 -8.68
CA GLY A 365 -6.29 -9.77 -8.25
C GLY A 365 -5.79 -10.66 -9.40
N ILE A 366 -4.72 -11.40 -9.13
CA ILE A 366 -4.21 -12.47 -9.98
C ILE A 366 -5.15 -13.68 -9.82
N GLY A 367 -5.90 -14.02 -10.86
CA GLY A 367 -6.77 -15.19 -10.87
C GLY A 367 -5.96 -16.49 -11.07
N PHE A 368 -6.00 -17.38 -10.10
CA PHE A 368 -5.60 -18.78 -10.28
C PHE A 368 -6.79 -19.58 -10.81
N GLY A 369 -6.69 -20.06 -12.05
CA GLY A 369 -7.63 -21.03 -12.60
C GLY A 369 -7.45 -22.40 -11.92
N ARG A 370 -8.52 -22.91 -11.29
CA ARG A 370 -8.64 -24.32 -10.94
C ARG A 370 -9.01 -25.10 -12.20
N GLY A 371 -8.07 -25.92 -12.66
CA GLY A 371 -8.35 -26.99 -13.62
C GLY A 371 -9.08 -28.13 -12.93
N ILE A 372 -10.14 -28.58 -13.57
CA ILE A 372 -10.95 -29.74 -13.23
C ILE A 372 -10.16 -31.01 -13.58
N ALA A 373 -10.11 -31.95 -12.64
CA ALA A 373 -10.09 -33.40 -12.88
C ALA A 373 -10.91 -34.05 -11.76
#